data_AF-A0A7X9SS35-F1
#
_entry.id   AF-A0A7X9SS35-F1
#
_cell.length_a   1.000
_cell.length_b   1.000
_cell.length_c   1.000
_cell.angle_alpha   90.00
_cell.angle_beta   90.00
_cell.angle_gamma   90.00
#
_symmetry.space_group_name_H-M   'P 1'
#
loop_
_entity.id
_entity.type
_entity.pdbx_description
1 polymer ?
#
loop_
_entity_poly.entity_id
_entity_poly.type
_entity_poly.pdbx_seq_one_letter_code
_entity_poly.pdbx_strand_id
1 'polypeptide(L)'
;MTFIDNLSPEDLLILTNAFAISFSKDKTADEINVLGNFIVGIGCLMLTIASQQQYLTILQEARNSNATQNNNNSNNRNNNNNNNNNAAAEDITIG
;
A
#
# COMPACT_ATOMS: atom_id res chain seq x y z
N MET A 1 4.72 15.10 -10.53
CA MET A 1 5.19 16.32 -9.84
C MET A 1 3.96 17.19 -9.64
N THR A 2 3.41 17.18 -8.43
CA THR A 2 2.25 18.01 -8.11
C THR A 2 2.72 19.44 -7.83
N PHE A 3 1.82 20.40 -8.01
CA PHE A 3 2.13 21.83 -7.84
C PHE A 3 2.66 22.19 -6.44
N ILE A 4 2.38 21.36 -5.43
CA ILE A 4 2.79 21.53 -4.04
C ILE A 4 4.18 20.95 -3.72
N ASP A 5 4.81 20.19 -4.63
CA ASP A 5 6.10 19.52 -4.36
C ASP A 5 7.27 20.50 -4.13
N ASN A 6 7.10 21.78 -4.51
CA ASN A 6 8.09 22.84 -4.35
C ASN A 6 7.79 23.81 -3.20
N LEU A 7 6.73 23.57 -2.40
CA LEU A 7 6.38 24.41 -1.26
C LEU A 7 6.94 23.81 0.03
N SER A 8 7.59 24.63 0.84
CA SER A 8 7.97 24.26 2.20
C SER A 8 6.71 24.15 3.10
N PRO A 9 6.80 23.46 4.25
CA PRO A 9 5.74 23.48 5.25
C PRO A 9 5.33 24.90 5.67
N GLU A 10 6.30 25.82 5.76
CA GLU A 10 6.07 27.23 6.06
C GLU A 10 5.30 27.94 4.94
N ASP A 11 5.62 27.67 3.67
CA ASP A 11 4.89 28.23 2.53
C ASP A 11 3.43 27.75 2.52
N LEU A 12 3.20 26.47 2.84
CA LEU A 12 1.86 25.91 2.95
C LEU A 12 1.07 26.54 4.10
N LEU A 13 1.71 26.82 5.24
CA LEU A 13 1.08 27.52 6.35
C LEU A 13 0.66 28.94 5.95
N ILE A 14 1.54 29.69 5.30
CA ILE A 14 1.25 31.04 4.80
C ILE A 14 0.09 31.00 3.81
N LEU A 15 0.13 30.08 2.84
CA LEU A 15 -0.93 29.92 1.84
C LEU A 15 -2.28 29.57 2.49
N THR A 16 -2.28 28.68 3.48
CA THR A 16 -3.51 28.27 4.19
C THR A 16 -4.11 29.44 4.97
N ASN A 17 -3.28 30.25 5.63
CA ASN A 17 -3.75 31.46 6.31
C ASN A 17 -4.31 32.50 5.33
N ALA A 18 -3.61 32.74 4.21
CA ALA A 18 -4.11 33.64 3.16
C ALA A 18 -5.46 33.15 2.61
N PHE A 19 -5.58 31.85 2.37
CA PHE A 19 -6.82 31.22 1.93
C PHE A 19 -7.95 31.43 2.95
N ALA A 20 -7.72 31.14 4.24
CA ALA A 20 -8.72 31.30 5.29
C ALA A 20 -9.22 32.75 5.39
N ILE A 21 -8.30 33.73 5.40
CA ILE A 21 -8.65 35.15 5.45
C ILE A 21 -9.47 35.54 4.22
N SER A 22 -9.01 35.20 3.02
CA SER A 22 -9.71 35.54 1.77
C SER A 22 -11.11 34.94 1.68
N PHE A 23 -11.28 33.68 2.10
CA PHE A 23 -12.59 33.00 2.03
C PHE A 23 -13.56 33.44 3.14
N SER A 24 -13.04 33.94 4.26
CA SER A 24 -13.85 34.49 5.36
C SER A 24 -14.29 35.93 5.15
N LYS A 25 -13.66 36.66 4.23
CA LYS A 25 -13.88 38.09 4.06
C LYS A 25 -15.33 38.40 3.70
N ASP A 26 -15.89 39.41 4.36
CA ASP A 26 -17.26 39.91 4.14
C ASP A 26 -18.35 38.85 4.40
N LYS A 27 -18.05 37.81 5.18
CA LYS A 27 -19.00 36.76 5.60
C LYS A 27 -19.36 36.86 7.06
N THR A 28 -20.55 36.38 7.38
CA THR A 28 -21.01 36.19 8.76
C THR A 28 -20.34 34.97 9.41
N ALA A 29 -20.39 34.89 10.74
CA ALA A 29 -19.85 33.75 11.47
C ALA A 29 -20.51 32.42 11.05
N ASP A 30 -21.82 32.42 10.79
CA ASP A 30 -22.55 31.22 10.37
C ASP A 30 -22.09 30.74 8.98
N GLU A 31 -21.92 31.66 8.03
CA GLU A 31 -21.40 31.32 6.70
C GLU A 31 -19.96 30.81 6.75
N ILE A 32 -19.10 31.40 7.60
CA ILE A 32 -17.73 30.93 7.81
C ILE A 32 -17.74 29.52 8.41
N ASN A 33 -18.62 29.24 9.38
CA ASN A 33 -18.74 27.92 10.00
C ASN A 33 -19.16 26.85 8.99
N VAL A 34 -20.16 27.15 8.14
CA VAL A 34 -20.60 26.23 7.09
C VAL A 34 -19.47 25.96 6.09
N LEU A 35 -18.79 27.01 5.64
CA LEU A 35 -17.69 26.90 4.67
C LEU A 35 -16.48 26.15 5.24
N GLY A 36 -16.11 26.46 6.49
CA GLY A 36 -15.02 25.78 7.19
C GLY A 36 -15.31 24.29 7.38
N ASN A 37 -16.52 23.94 7.83
CA ASN A 37 -16.94 22.54 7.96
C ASN A 37 -16.96 21.82 6.61
N PHE A 38 -17.36 22.48 5.53
CA PHE A 38 -17.31 21.92 4.18
C PHE A 38 -15.86 21.58 3.76
N ILE A 39 -14.90 22.50 3.97
CA ILE A 39 -13.48 22.27 3.65
C ILE A 39 -12.89 21.15 4.51
N VAL A 40 -13.18 21.13 5.82
CA VAL A 40 -12.79 20.04 6.73
C VAL A 40 -13.31 18.69 6.20
N GLY A 41 -14.58 18.64 5.80
CA GLY A 41 -15.21 17.46 5.22
C GLY A 41 -14.47 16.94 3.98
N ILE A 42 -14.12 17.82 3.04
CA ILE A 42 -13.32 17.46 1.86
C ILE A 42 -11.98 16.86 2.28
N GLY A 43 -11.26 17.51 3.20
CA GLY A 43 -9.97 17.01 3.69
C GLY A 43 -10.07 15.62 4.31
N CYS A 44 -11.08 15.38 5.15
CA CYS A 44 -11.35 14.07 5.74
C CYS A 44 -11.62 12.99 4.69
N LEU A 45 -12.42 13.31 3.66
CA LEU A 45 -12.72 12.36 2.57
C LEU A 45 -11.45 12.04 1.77
N MET A 46 -10.63 13.03 1.44
CA MET A 46 -9.36 12.81 0.75
C MET A 46 -8.42 11.89 1.54
N LEU A 47 -8.27 12.13 2.85
CA LEU A 47 -7.46 11.28 3.72
C LEU A 47 -8.02 9.85 3.81
N THR A 48 -9.34 9.71 3.86
CA THR A 48 -10.01 8.41 3.87
C THR A 48 -9.80 7.64 2.57
N ILE A 49 -9.87 8.32 1.42
CA ILE A 49 -9.58 7.69 0.12
C ILE A 49 -8.13 7.24 0.06
N ALA A 50 -7.18 8.08 0.50
CA ALA A 50 -5.77 7.74 0.51
C ALA A 50 -5.47 6.52 1.40
N SER A 51 -6.06 6.46 2.59
CA SER A 51 -5.88 5.30 3.49
C SER A 51 -6.46 4.02 2.89
N GLN A 52 -7.62 4.09 2.22
CA GLN A 52 -8.19 2.95 1.49
C GLN A 52 -7.29 2.49 0.34
N GLN A 53 -6.72 3.41 -0.44
CA GLN A 53 -5.78 3.08 -1.51
C GLN A 53 -4.54 2.38 -0.97
N GLN A 54 -3.93 2.91 0.10
CA GLN A 54 -2.77 2.30 0.74
C GLN A 54 -3.06 0.90 1.28
N TYR A 55 -4.22 0.71 1.92
CA TYR A 55 -4.65 -0.59 2.41
C TYR A 55 -4.80 -1.62 1.29
N LEU A 56 -5.42 -1.24 0.16
CA LEU A 56 -5.56 -2.12 -0.99
C LEU A 56 -4.20 -2.52 -1.59
N THR A 57 -3.24 -1.59 -1.67
CA THR A 57 -1.87 -1.88 -2.11
C THR A 57 -1.20 -2.92 -1.21
N ILE A 58 -1.27 -2.74 0.11
CA ILE A 58 -0.72 -3.70 1.09
C ILE A 58 -1.35 -5.09 0.92
N LEU A 59 -2.68 -5.14 0.73
CA LEU A 59 -3.39 -6.41 0.51
C LEU A 59 -2.95 -7.11 -0.78
N GLN A 60 -2.72 -6.34 -1.85
CA GLN A 60 -2.23 -6.87 -3.12
C GLN A 60 -0.79 -7.40 -3.01
N GLU A 61 0.10 -6.66 -2.34
CA GLU A 61 1.48 -7.08 -2.09
C GLU A 61 1.52 -8.36 -1.26
N ALA A 62 0.71 -8.46 -0.20
CA ALA A 62 0.60 -9.67 0.62
C ALA A 62 0.11 -10.88 -0.20
N ARG A 63 -0.84 -10.69 -1.13
CA ARG A 63 -1.29 -11.75 -2.04
C ARG A 63 -0.17 -12.22 -2.97
N ASN A 64 0.59 -11.30 -3.54
CA ASN A 64 1.67 -11.61 -4.49
C ASN A 64 2.84 -12.35 -3.82
N SER A 65 3.17 -11.99 -2.58
CA SER A 65 4.19 -12.69 -1.78
C SER A 65 3.80 -14.15 -1.49
N ASN A 66 2.53 -14.42 -1.17
CA ASN A 66 2.04 -15.78 -0.94
C ASN A 66 2.02 -16.65 -2.20
N ALA A 67 1.72 -16.07 -3.38
CA ALA A 67 1.76 -16.79 -4.65
C ALA A 67 3.19 -17.26 -5.00
N THR A 68 4.20 -16.46 -4.69
CA THR A 68 5.61 -16.78 -4.97
C THR A 68 6.13 -17.91 -4.07
N GLN A 69 5.72 -17.96 -2.80
CA GLN A 69 6.12 -19.03 -1.87
C GLN A 69 5.58 -20.42 -2.27
N ASN A 70 4.36 -20.49 -2.83
CA ASN A 70 3.75 -21.77 -3.19
C ASN A 70 4.48 -22.48 -4.34
N ASN A 71 5.02 -21.72 -5.30
CA ASN A 71 5.79 -22.27 -6.42
C ASN A 71 7.15 -22.87 -5.97
N ASN A 72 7.79 -22.27 -4.96
CA ASN A 72 9.07 -22.77 -4.46
C ASN A 72 8.93 -24.11 -3.69
N ASN A 73 7.79 -24.33 -3.04
CA ASN A 73 7.55 -25.58 -2.29
C ASN A 73 7.25 -26.77 -3.21
N SER A 74 6.63 -26.54 -4.38
CA SER A 74 6.41 -27.60 -5.37
C SER A 74 7.70 -28.09 -6.02
N ASN A 75 8.68 -27.20 -6.26
CA ASN A 75 9.98 -27.59 -6.81
C ASN A 75 10.81 -28.45 -5.84
N ASN A 76 10.61 -28.31 -4.53
CA ASN A 76 11.34 -29.11 -3.55
C ASN A 76 10.79 -30.54 -3.41
N ARG A 77 9.49 -30.77 -3.66
CA ARG A 77 8.92 -32.13 -3.64
C ARG A 77 9.34 -32.98 -4.83
N ASN A 78 9.60 -32.37 -5.99
CA ASN A 78 9.93 -33.12 -7.20
C ASN A 78 11.38 -33.64 -7.22
N ASN A 79 12.28 -33.08 -6.38
CA ASN A 79 13.67 -33.50 -6.34
C ASN A 79 13.93 -34.70 -5.39
N ASN A 80 12.97 -35.05 -4.53
CA ASN A 80 13.14 -36.13 -3.56
C ASN A 80 12.65 -37.51 -4.04
N ASN A 81 12.12 -37.60 -5.28
CA ASN A 81 11.53 -38.83 -5.80
C ASN A 81 12.43 -39.57 -6.82
N ASN A 82 13.68 -39.14 -7.00
CA ASN A 82 14.58 -39.68 -8.02
C ASN A 82 15.81 -40.41 -7.47
N ASN A 83 15.84 -40.74 -6.16
CA ASN A 83 17.02 -41.36 -5.53
C ASN A 83 16.74 -42.72 -4.85
N ASN A 84 15.78 -43.52 -5.35
CA ASN A 84 15.48 -44.83 -4.74
C ASN A 84 15.49 -46.01 -5.71
N ASN A 85 16.28 -45.96 -6.79
CA ASN A 85 16.45 -47.08 -7.71
C ASN A 85 17.94 -47.34 -8.04
N ASN A 86 18.78 -47.65 -7.05
CA ASN A 86 20.02 -48.39 -7.33
C ASN A 86 20.62 -49.07 -6.07
N ALA A 87 19.91 -50.03 -5.47
CA ALA A 87 20.48 -50.90 -4.43
C ALA A 87 19.85 -52.29 -4.48
N ALA A 88 19.98 -52.98 -5.63
CA ALA A 88 19.63 -54.39 -5.75
C ALA A 88 20.45 -55.03 -6.87
N ALA A 89 21.77 -55.14 -6.68
CA ALA A 89 22.64 -55.94 -7.55
C ALA A 89 23.87 -56.45 -6.79
N GLU A 90 23.66 -57.13 -5.65
CA GLU A 90 24.69 -58.00 -5.06
C GLU A 90 24.04 -59.29 -4.56
N ASP A 91 24.09 -60.34 -5.39
CA ASP A 91 24.42 -61.72 -4.98
C ASP A 91 24.46 -62.60 -6.24
N ILE A 92 25.67 -62.89 -6.74
CA ILE A 92 25.90 -64.11 -7.50
C ILE A 92 27.06 -64.83 -6.81
N THR A 93 26.70 -65.58 -5.79
CA THR A 93 27.48 -66.68 -5.24
C THR A 93 27.42 -67.88 -6.19
N ILE A 94 28.54 -68.26 -6.81
CA ILE A 94 28.85 -69.63 -7.26
C ILE A 94 30.39 -69.71 -7.12
N GLY A 95 30.97 -70.49 -6.21
CA GLY A 95 30.97 -71.95 -6.18
C GLY A 95 32.32 -72.42 -6.69
#